data_AF-A0A378MT57-F1
#
_entry.id   AF-A0A378MT57-F1
#
_cell.length_a   1.000
_cell.length_b   1.000
_cell.length_c   1.000
_cell.angle_alpha   90.00
_cell.angle_beta   90.00
_cell.angle_gamma   90.00
#
_symmetry.space_group_name_H-M   'P 1'
#
loop_
_entity.id
_entity.type
_entity.pdbx_description
1 polymer ?
#
loop_
_entity_poly.entity_id
_entity_poly.type
_entity_poly.pdbx_seq_one_letter_code
_entity_poly.pdbx_strand_id
1 'polypeptide(L)'
;MQASLQDILEVVKAKNLTYQQKLMSLGNIAERLFNPIELLGYTEEEWEHIENQMICDLNEGYAIYRPRYILPDYNVYMQKGCQFLDLPPPTNLDEALDGLLILYSHVPSITTFPVYIGRLDQLLEPFITMKSKITLKSSVS
;
A
#
# COMPACT_ATOMS: atom_id res chain seq x y z
N MET A 1 -11.56 -11.57 14.51
CA MET A 1 -11.17 -12.93 14.94
C MET A 1 -9.67 -13.00 15.12
N GLN A 2 -9.25 -13.38 16.32
CA GLN A 2 -7.84 -13.60 16.63
C GLN A 2 -7.30 -14.81 15.86
N ALA A 3 -6.09 -14.68 15.33
CA ALA A 3 -5.44 -15.74 14.57
C ALA A 3 -4.55 -16.62 15.46
N SER A 4 -4.12 -17.74 14.91
CA SER A 4 -3.34 -18.77 15.57
C SER A 4 -2.14 -19.20 14.73
N LEU A 5 -1.22 -19.97 15.32
CA LEU A 5 -0.10 -20.58 14.59
C LEU A 5 -0.57 -21.60 13.54
N GLN A 6 -1.77 -22.16 13.69
CA GLN A 6 -2.33 -23.10 12.72
C GLN A 6 -2.66 -22.38 11.39
N ASP A 7 -3.17 -21.15 11.46
CA ASP A 7 -3.48 -20.34 10.27
C ASP A 7 -2.22 -20.09 9.41
N ILE A 8 -1.06 -19.91 10.06
CA ILE A 8 0.24 -19.79 9.39
C ILE A 8 0.53 -21.06 8.58
N LEU A 9 0.39 -22.24 9.19
CA LEU A 9 0.65 -23.51 8.53
C LEU A 9 -0.29 -23.75 7.35
N GLU A 10 -1.55 -23.34 7.46
CA GLU A 10 -2.55 -23.44 6.39
C GLU A 10 -2.16 -22.58 5.19
N VAL A 11 -1.79 -21.32 5.40
CA VAL A 11 -1.34 -20.42 4.32
C VAL A 11 -0.06 -20.93 3.66
N VAL A 12 0.90 -21.43 4.45
CA VAL A 12 2.16 -21.97 3.93
C VAL A 12 1.90 -23.19 3.04
N LYS A 13 1.02 -24.11 3.48
CA LYS A 13 0.68 -25.35 2.75
C LYS A 13 -0.32 -25.15 1.61
N ALA A 14 -1.01 -24.02 1.55
CA ALA A 14 -2.00 -23.73 0.52
C ALA A 14 -1.39 -23.82 -0.89
N LYS A 15 -2.02 -24.62 -1.77
CA LYS A 15 -1.57 -24.79 -3.17
C LYS A 15 -2.28 -23.87 -4.15
N ASN A 16 -3.36 -23.22 -3.71
CA ASN A 16 -4.19 -22.29 -4.48
C ASN A 16 -3.79 -20.82 -4.31
N LEU A 17 -2.77 -20.53 -3.48
CA LEU A 17 -2.29 -19.17 -3.25
C LEU A 17 -0.97 -18.94 -3.98
N THR A 18 -0.88 -17.81 -4.67
CA THR A 18 0.38 -17.29 -5.24
C THR A 18 1.34 -16.88 -4.12
N TYR A 19 2.62 -16.70 -4.46
CA TYR A 19 3.63 -16.21 -3.50
C TYR A 19 3.20 -14.90 -2.82
N GLN A 20 2.72 -13.93 -3.60
CA GLN A 20 2.31 -12.62 -3.08
C GLN A 20 1.07 -12.73 -2.17
N GLN A 21 0.08 -13.54 -2.55
CA GLN A 21 -1.08 -13.79 -1.68
C GLN A 21 -0.67 -14.44 -0.36
N LYS A 22 0.26 -15.41 -0.39
CA LYS A 22 0.80 -16.00 0.85
C LYS A 22 1.49 -14.96 1.72
N LEU A 23 2.34 -14.11 1.13
CA LEU A 23 3.05 -13.07 1.87
C LEU A 23 2.08 -12.09 2.55
N MET A 24 1.05 -11.63 1.83
CA MET A 24 0.00 -10.76 2.37
C MET A 24 -0.79 -11.43 3.50
N SER A 25 -1.22 -12.68 3.29
CA SER A 25 -1.97 -13.44 4.30
C SER A 25 -1.14 -13.68 5.56
N LEU A 26 0.15 -14.01 5.43
CA LEU A 26 1.05 -14.18 6.57
C LEU A 26 1.21 -12.88 7.37
N GLY A 27 1.34 -11.74 6.69
CA GLY A 27 1.36 -10.44 7.34
C GLY A 27 0.08 -10.16 8.13
N ASN A 28 -1.09 -10.42 7.52
CA ASN A 28 -2.38 -10.23 8.18
C ASN A 28 -2.59 -11.16 9.39
N ILE A 29 -2.16 -12.42 9.28
CA ILE A 29 -2.19 -13.37 10.41
C ILE A 29 -1.33 -12.84 11.55
N ALA A 30 -0.11 -12.38 11.27
CA ALA A 30 0.79 -11.85 12.29
C ALA A 30 0.16 -10.67 13.05
N GLU A 31 -0.56 -9.78 12.35
CA GLU A 31 -1.29 -8.67 12.98
C GLU A 31 -2.44 -9.12 13.90
N ARG A 32 -2.95 -10.34 13.70
CA ARG A 32 -4.09 -10.91 14.42
C ARG A 32 -3.70 -11.93 15.49
N LEU A 33 -2.42 -12.25 15.66
CA LEU A 33 -1.96 -13.21 16.68
C LEU A 33 -2.15 -12.67 18.11
N PHE A 34 -2.03 -11.36 18.29
CA PHE A 34 -2.09 -10.70 19.59
C PHE A 34 -3.54 -10.46 20.02
N ASN A 35 -3.83 -10.70 21.30
CA ASN A 35 -5.14 -10.46 21.86
C ASN A 35 -5.41 -8.94 21.90
N PRO A 36 -6.47 -8.43 21.23
CA PRO A 36 -6.77 -7.01 21.21
C PRO A 36 -7.19 -6.43 22.57
N ILE A 37 -7.72 -7.25 23.49
CA ILE A 37 -8.00 -6.82 24.88
C ILE A 37 -6.68 -6.40 25.55
N GLU A 38 -5.63 -7.21 25.42
CA GLU A 38 -4.33 -6.93 26.01
C GLU A 38 -3.56 -5.83 25.26
N LEU A 39 -3.64 -5.84 23.93
CA LEU A 39 -2.85 -4.94 23.08
C LEU A 39 -3.44 -3.54 22.96
N LEU A 40 -4.76 -3.44 22.81
CA LEU A 40 -5.47 -2.19 22.52
C LEU A 40 -6.34 -1.71 23.69
N GLY A 41 -6.46 -2.52 24.75
CA GLY A 41 -7.25 -2.19 25.94
C GLY A 41 -8.75 -2.31 25.72
N TYR A 42 -9.19 -3.15 24.78
CA TYR A 42 -10.62 -3.43 24.61
C TYR A 42 -11.20 -4.08 25.86
N THR A 43 -12.46 -3.76 26.14
CA THR A 43 -13.28 -4.51 27.09
C THR A 43 -13.70 -5.86 26.49
N GLU A 44 -14.11 -6.80 27.35
CA GLU A 44 -14.66 -8.09 26.88
C GLU A 44 -15.91 -7.90 26.00
N GLU A 45 -16.76 -6.93 26.33
CA GLU A 45 -17.96 -6.58 25.55
C GLU A 45 -17.62 -6.05 24.14
N GLU A 46 -16.64 -5.15 24.04
CA GLU A 46 -16.17 -4.63 22.75
C GLU A 46 -15.57 -5.74 21.88
N TRP A 47 -14.82 -6.65 22.49
CA TRP A 47 -14.26 -7.80 21.78
C TRP A 47 -15.36 -8.75 21.29
N GLU A 48 -16.36 -9.05 22.13
CA GLU A 48 -17.51 -9.87 21.76
C GLU A 48 -18.26 -9.29 20.55
N HIS A 49 -18.43 -7.97 20.47
CA HIS A 49 -19.04 -7.32 19.30
C HIS A 49 -18.26 -7.52 18.00
N ILE A 50 -16.93 -7.58 18.08
CA ILE A 50 -16.08 -7.87 16.91
C ILE A 50 -16.15 -9.37 16.57
N GLU A 51 -16.12 -10.26 17.56
CA GLU A 51 -16.19 -11.72 17.35
C GLU A 51 -17.53 -12.15 16.74
N ASN A 52 -18.63 -11.58 17.22
CA ASN A 52 -19.98 -11.85 16.73
C ASN A 52 -20.35 -11.04 15.48
N GLN A 53 -19.37 -10.38 14.84
CA GLN A 53 -19.51 -9.60 13.59
C GLN A 53 -20.52 -8.45 13.67
N MET A 54 -20.87 -7.98 14.87
CA MET A 54 -21.64 -6.74 15.06
C MET A 54 -20.82 -5.52 14.62
N ILE A 55 -19.50 -5.59 14.83
CA ILE A 55 -18.52 -4.61 14.37
C ILE A 55 -17.62 -5.26 13.32
N CYS A 56 -17.48 -4.61 12.17
CA CYS A 56 -16.54 -5.03 11.12
C CYS A 56 -15.20 -4.31 11.28
N ASP A 57 -14.15 -5.06 11.59
CA ASP A 57 -12.77 -4.56 11.67
C ASP A 57 -12.08 -4.42 10.29
N LEU A 58 -12.84 -4.63 9.21
CA LEU A 58 -12.40 -4.55 7.81
C LEU A 58 -11.21 -5.49 7.51
N ASN A 59 -11.01 -6.52 8.34
CA ASN A 59 -9.92 -7.48 8.30
C ASN A 59 -8.52 -6.85 8.39
N GLU A 60 -8.36 -5.73 9.10
CA GLU A 60 -7.09 -4.97 9.15
C GLU A 60 -6.11 -5.36 10.26
N GLY A 61 -6.44 -6.40 11.02
CA GLY A 61 -5.59 -6.85 12.13
C GLY A 61 -5.54 -5.87 13.31
N TYR A 62 -4.88 -6.25 14.40
CA TYR A 62 -4.89 -5.50 15.66
C TYR A 62 -3.50 -4.90 15.99
N ALA A 63 -2.42 -5.58 15.64
CA ALA A 63 -1.05 -5.06 15.75
C ALA A 63 -0.67 -4.22 14.51
N ILE A 64 -1.24 -3.02 14.43
CA ILE A 64 -1.18 -2.14 13.26
C ILE A 64 0.25 -1.60 13.06
N TYR A 65 0.83 -1.83 11.88
CA TYR A 65 2.14 -1.27 11.49
C TYR A 65 2.10 -0.43 10.22
N ARG A 66 0.95 -0.36 9.54
CA ARG A 66 0.78 0.37 8.28
C ARG A 66 -0.54 1.14 8.26
N PRO A 67 -0.58 2.34 7.67
CA PRO A 67 -1.82 3.11 7.56
C PRO A 67 -2.74 2.52 6.50
N ARG A 68 -4.05 2.78 6.64
CA ARG A 68 -5.04 2.51 5.59
C ARG A 68 -4.89 3.47 4.41
N TYR A 69 -4.75 4.76 4.71
CA TYR A 69 -4.61 5.81 3.71
C TYR A 69 -3.37 6.63 3.96
N ILE A 70 -2.64 6.89 2.90
CA ILE A 70 -1.51 7.82 2.86
C ILE A 70 -1.62 8.62 1.56
N LEU A 71 -1.28 9.90 1.63
CA LEU A 71 -1.27 10.83 0.51
C LEU A 71 0.17 11.33 0.32
N PRO A 72 1.05 10.55 -0.34
CA PRO A 72 2.42 10.99 -0.56
C PRO A 72 2.45 12.25 -1.43
N ASP A 73 3.24 13.24 -1.02
CA ASP A 73 3.52 14.40 -1.87
C ASP A 73 4.66 14.07 -2.84
N TYR A 74 4.29 13.53 -3.99
CA TYR A 74 5.25 13.16 -5.04
C TYR A 74 6.01 14.37 -5.61
N ASN A 75 5.56 15.62 -5.41
CA ASN A 75 6.34 16.80 -5.82
C ASN A 75 7.67 16.89 -5.07
N VAL A 76 7.72 16.41 -3.82
CA VAL A 76 8.96 16.35 -3.04
C VAL A 76 9.98 15.46 -3.75
N TYR A 77 9.55 14.29 -4.25
CA TYR A 77 10.40 13.41 -5.05
C TYR A 77 10.83 14.09 -6.36
N MET A 78 9.91 14.70 -7.11
CA MET A 78 10.25 15.36 -8.37
C MET A 78 11.33 16.46 -8.19
N GLN A 79 11.32 17.16 -7.06
CA GLN A 79 12.25 18.27 -6.80
C GLN A 79 13.56 17.84 -6.14
N LYS A 80 13.53 16.82 -5.27
CA LYS A 80 14.65 16.49 -4.38
C LYS A 80 15.18 15.07 -4.55
N GLY A 81 14.49 14.22 -5.32
CA GLY A 81 14.74 12.79 -5.33
C GLY A 81 14.32 12.12 -4.02
N CYS A 82 14.74 10.88 -3.82
CA CYS A 82 14.54 10.09 -2.61
C CYS A 82 15.87 9.45 -2.19
N GLN A 83 16.55 10.04 -1.21
CA GLN A 83 17.82 9.52 -0.69
C GLN A 83 17.69 8.10 -0.11
N PHE A 84 16.57 7.78 0.55
CA PHE A 84 16.35 6.46 1.14
C PHE A 84 16.35 5.33 0.11
N LEU A 85 15.85 5.62 -1.10
CA LEU A 85 15.80 4.66 -2.20
C LEU A 85 16.93 4.86 -3.22
N ASP A 86 17.90 5.72 -2.92
CA ASP A 86 18.99 6.12 -3.82
C ASP A 86 18.50 6.61 -5.19
N LEU A 87 17.41 7.40 -5.20
CA LEU A 87 16.83 7.97 -6.40
C LEU A 87 17.17 9.48 -6.49
N PRO A 88 17.91 9.94 -7.51
CA PRO A 88 18.06 11.37 -7.75
C PRO A 88 16.73 12.00 -8.23
N PRO A 89 16.61 13.35 -8.21
CA PRO A 89 15.53 14.03 -8.90
C PRO A 89 15.52 13.65 -10.39
N PRO A 90 14.36 13.31 -10.98
CA PRO A 90 14.29 12.90 -12.37
C PRO A 90 14.57 14.07 -13.31
N THR A 91 15.34 13.82 -14.37
CA THR A 91 15.75 14.81 -15.36
C THR A 91 15.03 14.66 -16.70
N ASN A 92 14.37 13.52 -16.92
CA ASN A 92 13.60 13.21 -18.11
C ASN A 92 12.34 12.37 -17.77
N LEU A 93 11.50 12.14 -18.77
CA LEU A 93 10.21 11.47 -18.59
C LEU A 93 10.37 10.02 -18.12
N ASP A 94 11.34 9.28 -18.66
CA ASP A 94 11.55 7.87 -18.32
C ASP A 94 11.99 7.74 -16.85
N GLU A 95 12.95 8.56 -16.42
CA GLU A 95 13.37 8.64 -15.01
C GLU A 95 12.22 9.02 -14.07
N ALA A 96 11.36 9.94 -14.48
CA ALA A 96 10.20 10.34 -13.69
C ALA A 96 9.19 9.18 -13.54
N LEU A 97 8.91 8.45 -14.62
CA LEU A 97 7.99 7.30 -14.58
C LEU A 97 8.56 6.15 -13.75
N ASP A 98 9.82 5.80 -13.96
CA ASP A 98 10.49 4.73 -13.22
C ASP A 98 10.54 5.05 -11.73
N GLY A 99 10.96 6.26 -11.37
CA GLY A 99 11.03 6.68 -9.97
C GLY A 99 9.66 6.75 -9.30
N LEU A 100 8.62 7.27 -9.97
CA LEU A 100 7.26 7.26 -9.42
C LEU A 100 6.73 5.83 -9.21
N LEU A 101 7.04 4.90 -10.11
CA LEU A 101 6.66 3.49 -9.96
C LEU A 101 7.41 2.82 -8.79
N ILE A 102 8.69 3.12 -8.62
CA ILE A 102 9.49 2.66 -7.48
C ILE A 102 8.88 3.20 -6.19
N LEU A 103 8.59 4.50 -6.11
CA LEU A 103 7.94 5.10 -4.95
C LEU A 103 6.59 4.44 -4.65
N TYR A 104 5.72 4.28 -5.65
CA TYR A 104 4.41 3.63 -5.50
C TYR A 104 4.51 2.26 -4.83
N SER A 105 5.53 1.48 -5.20
CA SER A 105 5.77 0.13 -4.66
C SER A 105 6.25 0.11 -3.21
N HIS A 106 6.76 1.24 -2.71
CA HIS A 106 7.30 1.38 -1.35
C HIS A 106 6.41 2.21 -0.41
N VAL A 107 5.34 2.81 -0.94
CA VAL A 107 4.37 3.54 -0.11
C VAL A 107 3.56 2.52 0.70
N PRO A 108 3.57 2.59 2.04
CA PRO A 108 2.88 1.62 2.86
C PRO A 108 1.36 1.76 2.70
N SER A 109 0.68 0.62 2.59
CA SER A 109 -0.78 0.56 2.48
C SER A 109 -1.30 -0.69 3.16
N ILE A 110 -2.43 -0.59 3.85
CA ILE A 110 -3.07 -1.74 4.49
C ILE A 110 -3.36 -2.88 3.51
N THR A 111 -3.64 -2.56 2.24
CA THR A 111 -3.86 -3.51 1.15
C THR A 111 -2.59 -3.83 0.34
N THR A 112 -1.42 -3.40 0.80
CA THR A 112 -0.10 -3.46 0.10
C THR A 112 0.02 -2.53 -1.11
N PHE A 113 -1.09 -2.00 -1.64
CA PHE A 113 -1.08 -1.07 -2.77
C PHE A 113 -1.73 0.25 -2.35
N PRO A 114 -1.04 1.39 -2.48
CA PRO A 114 -1.63 2.68 -2.14
C PRO A 114 -2.69 3.05 -3.17
N VAL A 115 -3.75 3.69 -2.68
CA VAL A 115 -4.87 4.16 -3.51
C VAL A 115 -4.51 5.44 -4.27
N TYR A 116 -3.65 6.28 -3.70
CA TYR A 116 -3.29 7.58 -4.27
C TYR A 116 -1.94 7.56 -4.99
N ILE A 117 -1.96 7.94 -6.26
CA ILE A 117 -0.80 7.96 -7.17
C ILE A 117 -0.31 9.36 -7.53
N GLY A 118 -0.86 10.40 -6.90
CA GLY A 118 -0.52 11.79 -7.23
C GLY A 118 -1.33 12.37 -8.38
N ARG A 119 -1.07 13.65 -8.68
CA ARG A 119 -1.60 14.34 -9.88
C ARG A 119 -0.62 14.14 -11.04
N LEU A 120 -0.65 12.95 -11.63
CA LEU A 120 0.33 12.52 -12.64
C LEU A 120 0.42 13.48 -13.84
N ASP A 121 -0.70 14.07 -14.25
CA ASP A 121 -0.74 15.11 -15.29
C ASP A 121 0.20 16.28 -14.95
N GLN A 122 0.11 16.79 -13.72
CA GLN A 122 0.93 17.93 -13.28
C GLN A 122 2.38 17.54 -12.99
N LEU A 123 2.58 16.35 -12.43
CA LEU A 123 3.91 15.83 -12.13
C LEU A 123 4.72 15.60 -13.40
N LEU A 124 4.09 15.11 -14.47
CA LEU A 124 4.76 14.76 -15.72
C LEU A 124 4.83 15.92 -16.72
N GLU A 125 3.97 16.94 -16.60
CA GLU A 125 3.93 18.12 -17.48
C GLU A 125 5.31 18.75 -17.80
N PRO A 126 6.25 18.90 -16.84
CA PRO A 126 7.58 19.45 -17.11
C PRO A 126 8.42 18.64 -18.11
N PHE A 127 8.13 17.34 -18.26
CA PHE A 127 8.89 16.42 -19.11
C PHE A 127 8.26 16.22 -20.49
N ILE A 128 7.05 16.76 -20.72
CA ILE A 128 6.34 16.61 -21.99
C ILE A 128 6.74 17.74 -22.95
N THR A 129 7.41 17.38 -24.05
CA THR A 129 7.77 18.32 -25.12
C THR A 129 6.56 18.78 -25.96
N MET A 130 6.71 19.88 -26.70
CA MET A 130 5.65 20.39 -27.59
C MET A 130 5.30 19.42 -28.73
N LYS A 131 6.26 18.64 -29.24
CA LYS A 131 6.02 17.58 -30.25
C LYS A 131 5.17 16.43 -29.70
N SER A 132 5.40 16.01 -28.45
CA SER A 132 4.58 14.97 -27.81
C SER A 132 3.15 15.45 -27.53
N LYS A 133 2.95 16.74 -27.22
CA LYS A 133 1.60 17.32 -27.02
C LYS A 133 0.74 17.31 -28.28
N ILE A 134 1.33 17.51 -29.46
CA ILE A 134 0.61 17.47 -30.74
C ILE A 134 0.13 16.04 -31.04
N THR A 135 0.99 15.04 -30.77
CA THR A 135 0.69 13.62 -31.01
C THR A 135 -0.47 13.13 -30.12
N LEU A 136 -0.49 13.52 -28.85
CA LEU A 136 -1.56 13.18 -27.90
C LEU A 136 -2.92 13.77 -28.31
N LYS A 137 -2.94 14.97 -28.89
CA LYS A 137 -4.19 15.59 -29.37
C LYS A 137 -4.74 14.92 -30.63
N SER A 138 -3.88 14.43 -31.54
CA SER A 138 -4.32 13.70 -32.74
C SER A 138 -4.83 12.28 -32.47
N SER A 139 -4.52 11.70 -31.30
CA SER A 139 -4.97 10.37 -30.90
C SER A 139 -6.30 10.36 -30.10
N VAL A 140 -6.84 11.55 -29.80
CA VAL A 140 -8.12 11.73 -29.08
C VAL A 140 -9.17 12.42 -29.98
N SER A 141 -8.89 12.52 -31.29
CA SER A 141 -9.76 13.06 -32.33
C SER A 141 -10.14 12.00 -33.35
#